data_AF-A0A7J7RY19-F1
#
_entry.id   AF-A0A7J7RY19-F1
#
_cell.length_a   1.000
_cell.length_b   1.000
_cell.length_c   1.000
_cell.angle_alpha   90.00
_cell.angle_beta   90.00
_cell.angle_gamma   90.00
#
_symmetry.space_group_name_H-M   'P 1'
#
loop_
_entity.id
_entity.type
_entity.pdbx_description
1 polymer ?
#
loop_
_entity_poly.entity_id
_entity_poly.type
_entity_poly.pdbx_seq_one_letter_code
_entity_poly.pdbx_strand_id
1 'polypeptide(L)'
;MGLAMDPNKAVPFRKRKVKAMEIDLEERPQELVRKPYVLNDLEVEASLPEKKGNTLSRDLIDYVRYMVENHGEDYKAMARDEKNYYQDTPKQIRNKINVYKRFYPAEWQAFTESLQKTKMEVE
;
A
#
# COMPACT_ATOMS: atom_id res chain seq x y z
N MET A 1 -33.03 16.47 24.58
CA MET A 1 -32.57 16.19 23.21
C MET A 1 -33.44 15.07 22.64
N GLY A 2 -34.15 15.34 21.54
CA GLY A 2 -35.09 14.41 20.93
C GLY A 2 -34.37 13.31 20.16
N LEU A 3 -34.09 12.19 20.83
CA LEU A 3 -33.62 10.98 20.20
C LEU A 3 -34.82 10.09 19.89
N ALA A 4 -35.06 9.85 18.60
CA ALA A 4 -36.05 8.89 18.15
C ALA A 4 -35.45 7.48 18.21
N MET A 5 -36.14 6.55 18.88
CA MET A 5 -35.71 5.15 18.96
C MET A 5 -35.69 4.48 17.57
N ASP A 6 -36.60 4.89 16.68
CA ASP A 6 -36.58 4.53 15.27
C ASP A 6 -36.93 5.76 14.40
N PRO A 7 -35.95 6.33 13.66
CA PRO A 7 -36.17 7.50 12.82
C PRO A 7 -37.14 7.25 11.67
N ASN A 8 -37.30 6.01 11.19
CA ASN A 8 -38.24 5.69 10.10
C ASN A 8 -39.70 5.76 10.55
N LYS A 9 -39.95 5.60 11.85
CA LYS A 9 -41.28 5.71 12.46
C LYS A 9 -41.55 7.12 12.99
N ALA A 10 -40.53 7.77 13.54
CA ALA A 10 -40.64 9.11 14.11
C ALA A 10 -40.82 10.21 13.06
N VAL A 11 -40.27 10.01 11.86
CA VAL A 11 -40.43 10.95 10.74
C VAL A 11 -41.12 10.21 9.58
N PRO A 12 -42.43 10.41 9.36
CA PRO A 12 -43.12 9.77 8.26
C PRO A 12 -42.56 10.28 6.93
N PHE A 13 -41.97 9.38 6.14
CA PHE A 13 -41.54 9.71 4.79
C PHE A 13 -42.74 10.13 3.96
N ARG A 14 -42.78 11.41 3.57
CA ARG A 14 -43.71 11.88 2.55
C ARG A 14 -43.32 11.20 1.25
N LYS A 15 -44.03 10.12 0.89
CA LYS A 15 -43.91 9.49 -0.43
C LYS A 15 -44.26 10.57 -1.46
N ARG A 16 -43.26 11.29 -1.96
CA ARG A 16 -43.44 12.11 -3.16
C ARG A 16 -43.93 11.13 -4.21
N LYS A 17 -45.16 11.30 -4.66
CA LYS A 17 -45.56 10.82 -5.97
C LYS A 17 -44.69 11.60 -6.95
N VAL A 18 -43.46 11.15 -7.16
CA VAL A 18 -42.75 11.45 -8.39
C VAL A 18 -43.74 11.00 -9.44
N LYS A 19 -44.27 11.96 -10.19
CA LYS A 19 -45.06 11.68 -11.39
C LYS A 19 -44.17 10.72 -12.15
N ALA A 20 -44.57 9.45 -12.20
CA ALA A 20 -43.91 8.51 -13.08
C ALA A 20 -43.91 9.23 -14.43
N MET A 21 -42.72 9.54 -14.93
CA MET A 21 -42.58 9.75 -16.36
C MET A 21 -43.19 8.46 -16.91
N GLU A 22 -44.27 8.57 -17.68
CA GLU A 22 -44.87 7.44 -18.38
C GLU A 22 -43.82 6.96 -19.37
N ILE A 23 -42.88 6.18 -18.85
CA ILE A 23 -42.11 5.23 -19.62
C ILE A 23 -43.13 4.13 -19.81
N ASP A 24 -43.64 4.01 -21.04
CA ASP A 24 -44.48 2.89 -21.44
C ASP A 24 -43.87 1.61 -20.86
N LEU A 25 -44.55 1.05 -19.87
CA LEU A 25 -44.28 -0.24 -19.24
C LEU A 25 -44.73 -1.36 -20.18
N GLU A 26 -44.40 -1.25 -21.47
CA GLU A 26 -44.11 -2.46 -22.21
C GLU A 26 -42.83 -3.00 -21.56
N GLU A 27 -42.98 -3.97 -20.65
CA GLU A 27 -41.93 -4.93 -20.32
C GLU A 27 -41.61 -5.70 -21.60
N ARG A 28 -41.00 -5.02 -22.58
CA ARG A 28 -40.15 -5.70 -23.53
C ARG A 28 -39.11 -6.36 -22.64
N PRO A 29 -38.94 -7.69 -22.69
CA PRO A 29 -37.72 -8.25 -22.16
C PRO A 29 -36.63 -7.51 -22.93
N GLN A 30 -35.95 -6.57 -22.26
CA GLN A 30 -34.69 -6.11 -22.78
C GLN A 30 -33.88 -7.38 -22.79
N GLU A 31 -33.74 -8.00 -23.96
CA GLU A 31 -32.82 -9.11 -24.16
C GLU A 31 -31.52 -8.60 -23.57
N LEU A 32 -31.19 -9.09 -22.39
CA LEU A 32 -29.93 -8.81 -21.74
C LEU A 32 -28.91 -9.40 -22.71
N VAL A 33 -28.39 -8.57 -23.61
CA VAL A 33 -27.37 -8.94 -24.58
C VAL A 33 -26.13 -9.25 -23.77
N ARG A 34 -26.07 -10.48 -23.25
CA ARG A 34 -24.90 -11.05 -22.60
C ARG A 34 -23.90 -11.26 -23.71
N LYS A 35 -22.92 -10.37 -23.76
CA LYS A 35 -21.75 -10.52 -24.62
C LYS A 35 -20.71 -11.29 -23.81
N PRO A 36 -20.68 -12.64 -23.87
CA PRO A 36 -19.79 -13.44 -23.03
C PRO A 36 -18.32 -13.13 -23.31
N TYR A 37 -18.00 -12.71 -24.55
CA TYR A 37 -16.65 -12.30 -24.91
C TYR A 37 -16.19 -11.07 -24.10
N VAL A 38 -17.05 -10.08 -23.86
CA VAL A 38 -16.72 -8.89 -23.07
C VAL A 38 -16.44 -9.26 -21.61
N LEU A 39 -17.21 -10.21 -21.05
CA LEU A 39 -16.97 -10.69 -19.68
C LEU A 39 -15.63 -11.44 -19.59
N ASN A 40 -15.36 -12.33 -20.54
CA ASN A 40 -14.09 -13.06 -20.60
C ASN A 40 -12.90 -12.10 -20.77
N ASP A 41 -13.02 -11.09 -21.63
CA ASP A 41 -11.96 -10.10 -21.86
C ASP A 41 -11.69 -9.29 -20.58
N LEU A 42 -12.75 -8.85 -19.89
CA LEU A 42 -12.64 -8.14 -18.61
C LEU A 42 -12.08 -9.01 -17.49
N GLU A 43 -12.44 -10.30 -17.42
CA GLU A 43 -11.89 -11.25 -16.46
C GLU A 43 -10.39 -11.48 -16.71
N VAL A 44 -9.99 -11.62 -17.99
CA VAL A 44 -8.59 -11.75 -18.38
C VAL A 44 -7.82 -10.49 -18.00
N GLU A 45 -8.32 -9.30 -18.32
CA GLU A 45 -7.68 -8.03 -17.95
C GLU A 45 -7.56 -7.85 -16.44
N ALA A 46 -8.62 -8.15 -15.69
CA ALA A 46 -8.62 -8.06 -14.23
C ALA A 46 -7.73 -9.12 -13.55
N SER A 47 -7.47 -10.25 -14.21
CA SER A 47 -6.55 -11.28 -13.72
C SER A 47 -5.08 -10.87 -13.83
N LEU A 48 -4.75 -9.87 -14.66
CA LEU A 48 -3.39 -9.41 -14.83
C LEU A 48 -2.87 -8.72 -13.55
N PRO A 49 -1.63 -9.00 -13.13
CA PRO A 49 -1.05 -8.36 -11.95
C PRO A 49 -0.78 -6.87 -12.22
N GLU A 50 -1.22 -6.01 -11.29
CA GLU A 50 -0.92 -4.58 -11.35
C GLU A 50 0.57 -4.29 -11.17
N LYS A 51 1.08 -3.32 -11.96
CA LYS A 51 2.43 -2.81 -11.78
C LYS A 51 2.50 -1.98 -10.50
N LYS A 52 3.24 -2.47 -9.49
CA LYS A 52 3.49 -1.73 -8.25
C LYS A 52 4.53 -0.64 -8.50
N GLY A 53 4.09 0.62 -8.53
CA GLY A 53 4.96 1.80 -8.68
C GLY A 53 5.53 2.33 -7.37
N ASN A 54 5.56 1.52 -6.31
CA ASN A 54 5.97 1.96 -4.98
C ASN A 54 7.50 2.20 -4.95
N THR A 55 7.90 3.30 -4.31
CA THR A 55 9.30 3.65 -4.06
C THR A 55 9.51 3.89 -2.58
N LEU A 56 10.77 4.00 -2.16
CA LEU A 56 11.14 4.33 -0.80
C LEU A 56 11.48 5.82 -0.67
N SER A 57 11.16 6.42 0.47
CA SER A 57 11.59 7.79 0.79
C SER A 57 13.11 7.86 0.92
N ARG A 58 13.71 8.93 0.40
CA ARG A 58 15.16 9.17 0.48
C ARG A 58 15.70 9.13 1.92
N ASP A 59 14.99 9.73 2.85
CA ASP A 59 15.37 9.75 4.28
C ASP A 59 15.51 8.33 4.86
N LEU A 60 14.65 7.39 4.43
CA LEU A 60 14.71 6.00 4.88
C LEU A 60 15.93 5.28 4.29
N ILE A 61 16.28 5.58 3.05
CA ILE A 61 17.48 5.03 2.38
C ILE A 61 18.74 5.55 3.08
N ASP A 62 18.82 6.86 3.31
CA ASP A 62 19.98 7.50 3.96
C ASP A 62 20.13 7.03 5.41
N TYR A 63 19.02 6.86 6.13
CA TYR A 63 19.00 6.27 7.47
C TYR A 63 19.53 4.83 7.47
N VAL A 64 19.02 3.96 6.59
CA VAL A 64 19.44 2.56 6.49
C VAL A 64 20.92 2.46 6.12
N ARG A 65 21.38 3.26 5.15
CA ARG A 65 22.78 3.28 4.71
C ARG A 65 23.70 3.62 5.88
N TYR A 66 23.39 4.69 6.61
CA TYR A 66 24.16 5.11 7.79
C TYR A 66 24.19 4.03 8.89
N MET A 67 23.04 3.42 9.20
CA MET A 67 22.97 2.41 10.25
C MET A 67 23.82 1.19 9.91
N VAL A 68 23.76 0.73 8.66
CA VAL A 68 24.52 -0.44 8.19
C VAL A 68 26.01 -0.15 8.08
N GLU A 69 26.38 1.05 7.64
CA GLU A 69 27.78 1.46 7.53
C GLU A 69 28.49 1.50 8.89
N ASN A 70 27.85 2.06 9.92
CA ASN A 70 28.46 2.20 11.24
C ASN A 70 28.31 0.95 12.13
N HIS A 71 27.15 0.29 12.10
CA HIS A 71 26.83 -0.80 13.04
C HIS A 71 26.75 -2.18 12.38
N GLY A 72 26.80 -2.27 11.05
CA GLY A 72 26.76 -3.54 10.31
C GLY A 72 25.45 -4.31 10.53
N GLU A 73 25.52 -5.44 11.23
CA GLU A 73 24.37 -6.28 11.57
C GLU A 73 23.97 -6.21 13.06
N ASP A 74 24.61 -5.35 13.86
CA ASP A 74 24.25 -5.18 15.27
C ASP A 74 23.05 -4.25 15.44
N TYR A 75 21.85 -4.82 15.33
CA TYR A 75 20.59 -4.10 15.51
C TYR A 75 20.39 -3.55 16.93
N LYS A 76 21.09 -4.08 17.95
CA LYS A 76 21.00 -3.54 19.32
C LYS A 76 21.84 -2.28 19.44
N ALA A 77 23.00 -2.23 18.78
CA ALA A 77 23.81 -1.02 18.68
C ALA A 77 23.07 0.07 17.89
N MET A 78 22.47 -0.28 16.74
CA MET A 78 21.66 0.66 15.94
C MET A 78 20.52 1.30 16.74
N ALA A 79 19.88 0.55 17.65
CA ALA A 79 18.80 1.09 18.45
C ALA A 79 19.25 2.15 19.47
N ARG A 80 20.54 2.12 19.86
CA ARG A 80 21.16 3.06 20.80
C ARG A 80 21.83 4.24 20.11
N ASP A 81 21.88 4.24 18.78
CA ASP A 81 22.53 5.25 17.98
C ASP A 81 21.76 6.59 18.04
N GLU A 82 22.50 7.71 17.99
CA GLU A 82 21.93 9.06 18.09
C GLU A 82 21.01 9.40 16.91
N LYS A 83 21.28 8.83 15.73
CA LYS A 83 20.48 9.04 14.52
C LYS A 83 19.17 8.27 14.54
N ASN A 84 18.97 7.35 15.50
CA ASN A 84 17.69 6.72 15.79
C ASN A 84 16.76 7.67 16.57
N TYR A 85 16.44 8.82 15.97
CA TYR A 85 15.68 9.89 16.61
C TYR A 85 14.30 9.43 17.13
N TYR A 86 13.62 8.58 16.36
CA TYR A 86 12.30 8.05 16.70
C TYR A 86 12.35 6.79 17.58
N GLN A 87 13.54 6.41 18.05
CA GLN A 87 13.73 5.31 18.99
C GLN A 87 13.16 3.98 18.47
N ASP A 88 13.42 3.68 17.19
CA ASP A 88 13.02 2.41 16.61
C ASP A 88 13.65 1.26 17.39
N THR A 89 12.84 0.23 17.65
CA THR A 89 13.32 -1.02 18.23
C THR A 89 14.22 -1.77 17.25
N PRO A 90 15.13 -2.64 17.73
CA PRO A 90 15.99 -3.46 16.85
C PRO A 90 15.21 -4.22 15.76
N LYS A 91 14.00 -4.69 16.08
CA LYS A 91 13.10 -5.38 15.14
C LYS A 91 12.56 -4.44 14.06
N GLN A 92 12.20 -3.21 14.42
CA GLN A 92 11.75 -2.20 13.46
C GLN A 92 12.90 -1.78 12.52
N ILE A 93 14.10 -1.57 13.05
CA ILE A 93 15.30 -1.24 12.26
C ILE A 93 15.61 -2.37 11.27
N ARG A 94 15.61 -3.63 11.73
CA ARG A 94 15.78 -4.80 10.86
C ARG A 94 14.73 -4.84 9.75
N ASN A 95 13.48 -4.56 10.08
CA ASN A 95 12.41 -4.50 9.07
C ASN A 95 12.64 -3.39 8.05
N LYS A 96 13.05 -2.18 8.48
CA LYS A 96 13.39 -1.06 7.58
C LYS A 96 14.50 -1.43 6.60
N ILE A 97 15.56 -2.08 7.08
CA ILE A 97 16.65 -2.60 6.24
C ILE A 97 16.11 -3.64 5.25
N ASN A 98 15.25 -4.56 5.69
CA ASN A 98 14.65 -5.57 4.81
C ASN A 98 13.73 -4.97 3.75
N VAL A 99 13.02 -3.89 4.06
CA VAL A 99 12.22 -3.16 3.06
C VAL A 99 13.15 -2.58 2.00
N TYR A 100 14.24 -1.90 2.39
CA TYR A 100 15.22 -1.37 1.44
C TYR A 100 15.80 -2.46 0.53
N LYS A 101 16.22 -3.61 1.10
CA LYS A 101 16.71 -4.78 0.35
C LYS A 101 15.71 -5.31 -0.70
N ARG A 102 14.41 -5.29 -0.38
CA ARG A 102 13.35 -5.77 -1.28
C ARG A 102 13.09 -4.82 -2.44
N PHE A 103 13.13 -3.51 -2.18
CA PHE A 103 12.87 -2.50 -3.19
C PHE A 103 14.07 -2.29 -4.14
N TYR A 104 15.29 -2.29 -3.61
CA TYR A 104 16.50 -2.00 -4.38
C TYR A 104 17.59 -3.06 -4.17
N PRO A 105 17.38 -4.31 -4.65
CA PRO A 105 18.33 -5.39 -4.44
C PRO A 105 19.69 -5.14 -5.11
N ALA A 106 19.69 -4.56 -6.32
CA ALA A 106 20.94 -4.25 -7.03
C ALA A 106 21.75 -3.15 -6.32
N GLU A 107 21.09 -2.07 -5.86
CA GLU A 107 21.75 -1.00 -5.10
C GLU A 107 22.27 -1.50 -3.75
N TRP A 108 21.52 -2.41 -3.10
CA TRP A 108 21.97 -3.04 -1.86
C TRP A 108 23.25 -3.86 -2.07
N GLN A 109 23.33 -4.66 -3.13
CA GLN A 109 24.53 -5.46 -3.42
C GLN A 109 25.75 -4.57 -3.66
N ALA A 110 25.61 -3.55 -4.53
CA ALA A 110 26.69 -2.59 -4.79
C ALA A 110 27.15 -1.87 -3.51
N PHE A 111 26.20 -1.50 -2.64
CA PHE A 111 26.52 -0.92 -1.34
C PHE A 111 27.29 -1.89 -0.44
N THR A 112 26.86 -3.15 -0.32
CA THR A 112 27.59 -4.14 0.49
C THR A 112 28.99 -4.45 -0.05
N GLU A 113 29.16 -4.50 -1.36
CA GLU A 113 30.46 -4.65 -2.02
C GLU A 113 31.38 -3.47 -1.71
N SER A 114 30.85 -2.24 -1.74
CA SER A 114 31.62 -1.05 -1.38
C SER A 114 32.12 -1.10 0.07
N LEU A 115 31.29 -1.54 1.02
CA LEU A 115 31.68 -1.71 2.42
C LEU A 115 32.76 -2.77 2.61
N GLN A 116 32.71 -3.88 1.87
CA GLN A 116 33.75 -4.91 1.91
C GLN A 116 35.08 -4.38 1.37
N LYS A 117 35.03 -3.64 0.26
CA LYS A 117 36.22 -3.04 -0.34
C LYS A 117 36.89 -2.05 0.61
N THR A 118 36.12 -1.15 1.24
CA THR A 118 36.66 -0.19 2.21
C THR A 118 37.31 -0.88 3.42
N LYS A 119 36.75 -2.00 3.89
CA LYS A 119 37.39 -2.78 4.96
C LYS A 119 38.73 -3.38 4.55
N MET A 120 38.86 -3.88 3.32
CA MET A 120 40.11 -4.45 2.81
C MET A 120 41.20 -3.40 2.52
N GLU A 121 40.84 -2.14 2.26
CA GLU A 121 41.80 -1.05 2.02
C GLU A 121 42.38 -0.46 3.31
N VAL A 122 41.78 -0.74 4.47
CA VAL A 122 42.16 -0.21 5.78
C VAL A 122 43.01 -1.20 6.60
N GLU A 123 43.03 -2.48 6.21
CA GLU A 123 43.94 -3.51 6.75
C GLU A 123 45.27 -3.57 5.99
#